data_AF-A0A5X1GFE2-F1
#
_entry.id   AF-A0A5X1GFE2-F1
#
_cell.length_a   1.000
_cell.length_b   1.000
_cell.length_c   1.000
_cell.angle_alpha   90.00
_cell.angle_beta   90.00
_cell.angle_gamma   90.00
#
_symmetry.space_group_name_H-M   'P 1'
#
loop_
_entity.id
_entity.type
_entity.pdbx_description
1 polymer ?
#
loop_
_entity_poly.entity_id
_entity_poly.type
_entity_poly.pdbx_seq_one_letter_code
_entity_poly.pdbx_strand_id
1 'polypeptide(L)' 'MDVQLYWDGKRFHNGSVIQQILPTFYVNRLQQQFSKYFSSLQIALADVDPPVYNISAITNSGSKIVAQVYV' A
#
# COMPACT_ATOMS: atom_id res chain seq x y z
N MET A 1 2.24 -31.02 -19.95
CA MET A 1 1.12 -31.99 -20.06
C MET A 1 0.27 -31.77 -18.83
N ASP A 2 -0.91 -31.17 -19.01
CA ASP A 2 -1.86 -30.87 -17.95
C ASP A 2 -2.81 -32.07 -17.81
N VAL A 3 -2.93 -32.64 -16.61
CA VAL A 3 -3.85 -33.77 -16.33
C VAL A 3 -5.13 -33.18 -15.76
N GLN A 4 -6.18 -33.14 -16.57
CA GLN A 4 -7.50 -32.67 -16.14
C GLN A 4 -8.25 -33.80 -15.43
N LEU A 5 -8.48 -33.65 -14.12
CA LEU A 5 -9.33 -34.54 -13.33
C LEU A 5 -10.80 -34.14 -13.54
N TYR A 6 -11.53 -34.94 -14.32
CA TYR A 6 -12.98 -34.80 -14.49
C TYR A 6 -13.71 -35.59 -13.40
N TRP A 7 -14.40 -34.89 -12.49
CA TRP A 7 -15.48 -35.47 -11.70
C TRP A 7 -16.70 -34.54 -11.79
N ASP A 8 -17.86 -35.12 -12.12
CA ASP A 8 -19.16 -34.46 -12.21
C ASP A 8 -19.24 -33.23 -13.13
N GLY A 9 -18.75 -33.35 -14.38
CA GLY A 9 -19.11 -32.47 -15.50
C GLY A 9 -18.77 -30.97 -15.38
N LYS A 10 -18.15 -30.50 -14.30
CA LYS A 10 -17.82 -29.09 -14.07
C LYS A 10 -16.35 -28.83 -14.31
N ARG A 11 -16.06 -27.96 -15.28
CA ARG A 11 -14.72 -27.42 -15.52
C ARG A 11 -14.36 -26.44 -14.41
N PHE A 12 -13.45 -26.85 -13.53
CA PHE A 12 -12.80 -25.92 -12.60
C PHE A 12 -11.80 -25.08 -13.39
N HIS A 13 -12.09 -23.79 -13.52
CA HIS A 13 -11.16 -22.84 -14.11
C HIS A 13 -10.03 -22.61 -13.10
N ASN A 14 -8.77 -22.70 -13.55
CA ASN A 14 -7.60 -22.33 -12.75
C ASN A 14 -7.86 -20.95 -12.13
N GLY A 15 -8.05 -20.94 -10.80
CA GLY A 15 -8.44 -19.76 -10.07
C GLY A 15 -7.48 -18.61 -10.33
N SER A 16 -8.03 -17.47 -10.75
CA SER A 16 -7.27 -16.23 -10.80
C SER A 16 -6.76 -15.95 -9.39
N VAL A 17 -5.44 -15.97 -9.21
CA VAL A 17 -4.83 -15.44 -7.98
C VAL A 17 -5.02 -13.93 -8.04
N ILE A 18 -6.06 -13.42 -7.39
CA ILE A 18 -6.17 -11.99 -7.11
C ILE A 18 -5.10 -11.72 -6.06
N GLN A 19 -3.94 -11.24 -6.50
CA GLN A 19 -2.91 -10.77 -5.58
C GLN A 19 -3.42 -9.48 -4.94
N GLN A 20 -3.97 -9.59 -3.73
CA GLN A 20 -4.34 -8.42 -2.94
C GLN A 20 -3.06 -7.75 -2.48
N ILE A 21 -2.70 -6.64 -3.13
CA ILE A 21 -1.62 -5.79 -2.65
C ILE A 21 -2.14 -5.07 -1.40
N LEU A 22 -1.46 -5.27 -0.27
CA LEU A 22 -1.80 -4.56 0.96
C LEU A 22 -1.70 -3.04 0.70
N PRO A 23 -2.67 -2.22 1.12
CA PRO A 23 -2.63 -0.76 0.92
C PRO A 23 -1.33 -0.12 1.44
N THR A 24 -0.78 -0.68 2.52
CA THR A 24 0.49 -0.27 3.13
C THR A 24 1.70 -0.45 2.22
N PHE A 25 1.63 -1.33 1.21
CA PHE A 25 2.72 -1.57 0.27
C PHE A 25 3.13 -0.30 -0.49
N TYR A 26 2.14 0.43 -1.01
CA TYR A 26 2.40 1.67 -1.77
C TYR A 26 2.89 2.80 -0.86
N VAL A 27 2.36 2.88 0.37
CA VAL A 27 2.81 3.86 1.37
C VAL A 27 4.28 3.65 1.72
N ASN A 28 4.68 2.41 2.00
CA ASN A 28 6.07 2.08 2.32
C ASN A 28 7.01 2.39 1.15
N ARG A 29 6.61 2.06 -0.08
CA ARG A 29 7.38 2.39 -1.29
C ARG A 29 7.55 3.90 -1.45
N LEU A 30 6.48 4.67 -1.31
CA LEU A 30 6.52 6.13 -1.42
C LEU A 30 7.43 6.74 -0.36
N GLN A 31 7.29 6.32 0.91
CA GLN A 31 8.16 6.80 1.97
C GLN A 31 9.63 6.52 1.64
N GLN A 32 9.98 5.27 1.29
CA GLN A 32 11.36 4.92 0.92
C GLN A 32 11.89 5.74 -0.28
N GLN A 33 11.07 5.91 -1.32
CA GLN A 33 11.46 6.64 -2.53
C GLN A 33 11.76 8.12 -2.25
N PHE A 34 10.96 8.76 -1.39
CA PHE A 34 11.04 10.20 -1.14
C PHE A 34 11.82 10.59 0.11
N SER A 35 12.14 9.64 1.02
CA SER A 35 12.90 9.93 2.25
C SER A 35 14.21 10.66 1.99
N LYS A 36 14.89 10.42 0.85
CA LYS A 36 16.14 11.09 0.49
C LYS A 36 16.03 12.61 0.27
N TYR A 37 14.83 13.14 0.09
CA TYR A 37 14.60 14.57 -0.14
C TYR A 37 14.30 15.35 1.14
N PHE A 38 14.12 14.66 2.26
CA PHE A 38 13.76 15.24 3.54
C PHE A 38 14.76 14.82 4.61
N SER A 39 14.93 15.64 5.64
CA SER A 39 15.67 15.21 6.83
C SER A 39 14.88 14.17 7.62
N SER A 40 13.53 14.21 7.52
CA SER A 40 12.63 13.18 8.00
C SER A 40 11.34 13.16 7.16
N LEU A 41 10.85 11.97 6.83
CA LEU A 41 9.55 11.76 6.19
C LEU A 41 8.86 10.57 6.85
N GLN A 42 7.64 10.79 7.33
CA GLN A 42 6.79 9.78 7.93
C GLN A 42 5.39 9.84 7.34
N ILE A 43 4.88 8.69 6.94
CA ILE A 43 3.49 8.49 6.52
C ILE A 43 2.91 7.42 7.45
N ALA A 44 1.88 7.78 8.21
CA ALA A 44 1.26 6.91 9.20
C ALA A 44 -0.26 6.86 8.99
N LEU A 45 -0.83 5.66 9.08
CA LEU A 45 -2.28 5.48 9.11
C LEU A 45 -2.80 5.89 10.50
N ALA A 46 -3.80 6.75 10.54
CA ALA A 46 -4.53 7.09 11.75
C ALA A 46 -5.61 6.05 12.02
N ASP A 47 -5.80 5.70 13.29
CA ASP A 47 -6.83 4.77 13.75
C ASP A 47 -8.18 5.50 13.89
N VAL A 48 -8.72 5.92 12.74
CA VAL A 48 -9.97 6.68 12.60
C VAL A 48 -10.79 6.15 11.42
N ASP A 49 -12.11 6.33 11.45
CA ASP A 49 -13.04 5.95 10.39
C ASP A 49 -13.80 7.19 9.88
N PRO A 50 -13.68 7.59 8.60
CA PRO A 50 -12.94 6.93 7.51
C PRO A 50 -11.42 7.00 7.68
N PRO A 51 -10.66 6.03 7.13
CA PRO A 51 -9.21 5.96 7.29
C PRO A 51 -8.49 7.17 6.69
N VAL A 52 -7.50 7.69 7.44
CA VAL A 52 -6.70 8.85 7.06
C VAL A 52 -5.21 8.55 7.20
N TYR A 53 -4.41 8.95 6.20
CA TYR A 53 -2.96 8.96 6.30
C TYR A 53 -2.47 10.35 6.75
N ASN A 54 -1.76 10.40 7.86
CA ASN A 54 -1.02 11.57 8.30
C ASN A 54 0.38 11.55 7.68
N ILE A 55 0.73 12.63 7.00
CA ILE A 55 2.06 12.85 6.41
C ILE A 55 2.75 13.93 7.21
N SER A 56 3.93 13.62 7.75
CA SER A 56 4.80 14.57 8.44
C SER A 56 6.18 14.55 7.77
N ALA A 57 6.65 15.71 7.35
CA ALA A 57 7.99 15.85 6.78
C ALA A 57 8.74 17.02 7.42
N ILE A 58 10.04 16.84 7.61
CA ILE A 58 10.98 17.91 7.97
C ILE A 58 11.89 18.12 6.77
N THR A 59 11.94 19.35 6.24
CA THR A 59 12.83 19.69 5.14
C THR A 59 14.29 19.70 5.62
N ASN A 60 15.24 19.68 4.68
CA ASN A 60 16.66 19.84 5.02
C ASN A 60 16.98 21.23 5.60
N SER A 61 16.11 22.22 5.39
CA SER A 61 16.17 23.54 6.03
C SER A 61 15.48 23.61 7.40
N GLY A 62 14.91 22.50 7.89
CA GLY A 62 14.26 22.41 9.20
C GLY A 62 12.79 22.82 9.24
N SER A 63 12.17 23.12 8.09
CA SER A 63 10.75 23.46 8.02
C SER A 63 9.87 22.21 8.17
N LYS A 64 8.79 22.30 8.94
CA LYS A 64 7.82 21.20 9.12
C LYS A 64 6.67 21.33 8.14
N ILE A 65 6.33 20.22 7.48
CA ILE A 65 5.17 20.06 6.60
C ILE A 65 4.27 19.00 7.22
N VAL A 66 2.97 19.29 7.31
CA VAL A 66 1.96 18.34 7.78
C VAL A 66 0.81 18.32 6.78
N ALA A 67 0.39 17.13 6.38
CA ALA A 67 -0.76 16.92 5.49
C ALA A 67 -1.56 15.69 5.91
N GLN A 68 -2.83 15.66 5.50
CA GLN A 68 -3.74 14.54 5.73
C GLN A 68 -4.35 14.11 4.40
N VAL A 69 -4.40 12.81 4.16
CA VAL A 69 -4.99 12.22 2.95
C VAL A 69 -6.06 11.22 3.37
N TYR A 70 -7.29 11.47 2.94
CA TYR A 70 -8.44 10.59 3.15
C TYR A 70 -8.45 9.52 2.06
N VAL A 71 -8.84 8.29 2.41
CA VAL A 71 -8.98 7.15 1.48
C VAL A 71 -10.40 7.07 0.95
#